data_AF-A0A6B3EVS6-F1
#
_entry.id   AF-A0A6B3EVS6-F1
#
_cell.length_a   1.000
_cell.length_b   1.000
_cell.length_c   1.000
_cell.angle_alpha   90.00
_cell.angle_beta   90.00
_cell.angle_gamma   90.00
#
_symmetry.space_group_name_H-M   'P 1'
#
loop_
_entity.id
_entity.type
_entity.pdbx_description
1 polymer ?
#
loop_
_entity_poly.entity_id
_entity_poly.type
_entity_poly.pdbx_seq_one_letter_code
_entity_poly.pdbx_strand_id
1 'polypeptide(L)' 'MTEEHHLKDRPNHASGTIEIAGKSVHRLGFGAMRLVGPGVWGEPADRGPLIQLVRRVVELGVDFIDTASVYGPHVSEEII' A
#
# COMPACT_ATOMS: atom_id res chain seq x y z
N MET A 1 -26.30 10.59 3.66
CA MET A 1 -26.69 9.67 2.57
C MET A 1 -25.59 9.59 1.49
N THR A 2 -24.30 9.64 1.85
CA THR A 2 -23.20 9.79 0.88
C THR A 2 -22.01 8.85 1.09
N GLU A 3 -21.97 8.03 2.16
CA GLU A 3 -20.81 7.14 2.40
C GLU A 3 -20.84 5.85 1.57
N GLU A 4 -22.02 5.31 1.26
CA GLU A 4 -22.16 4.02 0.56
C GLU A 4 -21.78 4.07 -0.93
N HIS A 5 -21.92 5.23 -1.57
CA HIS A 5 -21.55 5.39 -2.99
C HIS A 5 -20.01 5.41 -3.16
N HIS A 6 -19.30 6.06 -2.23
CA HIS A 6 -17.83 6.19 -2.27
C HIS A 6 -17.10 4.87 -2.05
N LEU A 7 -17.74 3.90 -1.38
CA LEU A 7 -17.14 2.59 -1.15
C LEU A 7 -17.13 1.73 -2.43
N LYS A 8 -18.17 1.82 -3.27
CA LYS A 8 -18.31 0.97 -4.47
C LYS A 8 -17.44 1.40 -5.64
N ASP A 9 -17.06 2.67 -5.71
CA ASP A 9 -16.33 3.26 -6.85
C ASP A 9 -14.81 3.39 -6.63
N ARG A 10 -14.26 2.69 -5.64
CA ARG A 10 -12.81 2.69 -5.42
C ARG A 10 -12.12 2.01 -6.62
N PRO A 11 -11.09 2.62 -7.23
CA PRO A 11 -10.46 2.08 -8.43
C PRO A 11 -9.98 0.62 -8.29
N ASN A 12 -9.58 0.22 -7.08
CA ASN A 12 -9.09 -1.14 -6.86
C ASN A 12 -10.16 -2.24 -7.00
N HIS A 13 -11.44 -1.90 -6.84
CA HIS A 13 -12.55 -2.86 -6.89
C HIS A 13 -12.73 -3.48 -8.28
N ALA A 14 -12.29 -2.78 -9.34
CA ALA A 14 -12.30 -3.30 -10.70
C ALA A 14 -11.32 -4.46 -10.92
N SER A 15 -10.39 -4.71 -9.98
CA SER A 15 -9.39 -5.78 -10.11
C SER A 15 -9.93 -7.18 -9.77
N GLY A 16 -11.14 -7.29 -9.22
CA GLY A 16 -11.65 -8.56 -8.66
C GLY A 16 -10.85 -9.00 -7.43
N THR A 17 -11.12 -10.21 -6.91
CA THR A 17 -10.49 -10.71 -5.69
C THR A 17 -9.75 -12.04 -5.87
N ILE A 18 -8.85 -12.34 -4.92
CA ILE A 18 -8.15 -13.62 -4.77
C ILE A 18 -8.02 -13.96 -3.28
N GLU A 19 -7.96 -15.24 -2.96
CA GLU A 19 -7.73 -15.72 -1.59
C GLU A 19 -6.23 -15.80 -1.28
N ILE A 20 -5.79 -15.10 -0.24
CA ILE A 20 -4.42 -15.17 0.29
C ILE A 20 -4.50 -15.42 1.80
N ALA A 21 -3.90 -16.53 2.26
CA ALA A 21 -3.86 -16.90 3.68
C ALA A 21 -5.25 -16.85 4.39
N GLY A 22 -6.31 -17.24 3.68
CA GLY A 22 -7.69 -17.25 4.19
C GLY A 22 -8.37 -15.87 4.22
N LYS A 23 -7.84 -14.89 3.48
CA LYS A 23 -8.44 -13.57 3.29
C LYS A 23 -8.71 -13.33 1.81
N SER A 24 -9.92 -12.86 1.50
CA SER A 24 -10.25 -12.30 0.20
C SER A 24 -9.66 -10.90 0.10
N VAL A 25 -8.75 -10.69 -0.85
CA VAL A 25 -8.10 -9.40 -1.13
C VAL A 25 -8.27 -9.03 -2.60
N HIS A 26 -8.20 -7.74 -2.90
CA HIS A 26 -8.20 -7.27 -4.28
C HIS A 26 -6.92 -7.70 -5.01
N ARG A 27 -7.05 -8.04 -6.30
CA ARG A 27 -5.92 -8.58 -7.08
C ARG A 27 -4.82 -7.56 -7.35
N LEU A 28 -5.13 -6.28 -7.27
CA LEU A 28 -4.16 -5.20 -7.37
C LEU A 28 -3.74 -4.76 -5.96
N GLY A 29 -2.48 -5.07 -5.62
CA GLY A 29 -1.82 -4.68 -4.37
C GLY A 29 -0.81 -3.56 -4.56
N PHE A 30 -0.17 -3.15 -3.46
CA PHE A 30 0.89 -2.13 -3.45
C PHE A 30 2.22 -2.72 -2.97
N GLY A 31 3.25 -2.68 -3.84
CA GLY A 31 4.61 -3.08 -3.48
C GLY A 31 5.41 -1.91 -2.89
N ALA A 32 5.93 -2.09 -1.68
CA ALA A 32 6.53 -1.04 -0.87
C ALA A 32 8.05 -0.86 -1.07
N MET A 33 8.68 -1.58 -2.00
CA MET A 33 10.15 -1.56 -2.22
C MET A 33 10.73 -0.15 -2.48
N ARG A 34 9.92 0.84 -2.86
CA ARG A 34 10.34 2.23 -3.11
C ARG A 34 9.94 3.22 -2.01
N LEU A 35 9.46 2.76 -0.86
CA LEU A 35 9.26 3.61 0.31
C LEU A 35 10.57 3.95 1.03
N VAL A 36 11.73 3.62 0.46
CA VAL A 36 13.02 3.70 1.12
C VAL A 36 13.99 4.59 0.34
N GLY A 37 15.21 4.75 0.86
CA GLY A 37 16.24 5.56 0.24
C GLY A 37 16.73 5.04 -1.13
N PRO A 38 17.55 5.86 -1.83
CA PRO A 38 18.10 5.52 -3.15
C PRO A 38 18.76 4.14 -3.17
N GLY A 39 18.53 3.38 -4.26
CA GLY A 39 19.05 2.02 -4.38
C GLY A 39 18.34 0.98 -3.50
N VAL A 40 17.14 1.28 -3.00
CA VAL A 40 16.36 0.41 -2.11
C VAL A 40 17.03 0.24 -0.73
N TRP A 41 17.75 1.28 -0.27
CA TRP A 41 18.55 1.21 0.95
C TRP A 41 18.42 2.45 1.83
N GLY A 42 18.32 2.22 3.15
CA GLY A 42 18.27 3.26 4.18
C GLY A 42 17.03 4.16 4.12
N GLU A 43 17.13 5.30 4.82
CA GLU A 43 16.07 6.31 4.91
C GLU A 43 15.81 7.02 3.57
N PRO A 44 14.54 7.31 3.24
CA PRO A 44 14.22 8.31 2.23
C PRO A 44 14.63 9.71 2.72
N ALA A 45 14.79 10.65 1.78
CA ALA A 45 15.10 12.04 2.13
C ALA A 45 13.97 12.71 2.95
N ASP A 46 12.72 12.27 2.74
CA ASP A 46 11.54 12.74 3.47
C ASP A 46 10.50 11.61 3.55
N ARG A 47 10.08 11.25 4.77
CA ARG A 47 9.04 10.24 5.01
C ARG A 47 7.63 10.79 4.77
N GLY A 48 7.41 12.11 4.86
CA GLY A 48 6.10 12.74 4.79
C GLY A 48 5.31 12.41 3.52
N PRO A 49 5.88 12.64 2.32
CA PRO A 49 5.23 12.28 1.05
C PRO A 49 4.97 10.77 0.92
N LEU A 50 5.81 9.93 1.49
CA LEU A 50 5.66 8.47 1.44
C LEU A 50 4.53 7.97 2.35
N ILE A 51 4.39 8.56 3.55
CA ILE A 51 3.24 8.31 4.42
C ILE A 51 1.94 8.76 3.75
N GLN A 52 1.95 9.93 3.08
CA GLN A 52 0.79 10.41 2.32
C GLN A 52 0.44 9.46 1.16
N LEU A 53 1.45 8.92 0.48
CA LEU A 53 1.27 7.91 -0.57
C LEU A 53 0.61 6.65 -0.02
N VAL A 54 1.10 6.09 1.09
CA VAL A 54 0.52 4.87 1.70
C VAL A 54 -0.92 5.11 2.15
N ARG A 55 -1.23 6.27 2.74
CA ARG A 55 -2.62 6.63 3.05
C ARG A 55 -3.49 6.68 1.80
N ARG A 56 -2.99 7.29 0.72
CA ARG A 56 -3.71 7.36 -0.54
C ARG A 56 -3.94 5.98 -1.17
N VAL A 57 -2.99 5.07 -1.04
CA VAL A 57 -3.10 3.67 -1.47
C VAL A 57 -4.31 2.99 -0.80
N VAL A 58 -4.47 3.15 0.51
CA VAL A 58 -5.62 2.61 1.26
C VAL A 58 -6.93 3.28 0.84
N GLU A 59 -6.95 4.61 0.67
CA GLU A 59 -8.13 5.35 0.18
C GLU A 59 -8.61 4.87 -1.20
N LEU A 60 -7.68 4.47 -2.07
CA LEU A 60 -7.96 3.92 -3.39
C LEU A 60 -8.48 2.47 -3.37
N GLY A 61 -8.57 1.86 -2.18
CA GLY A 61 -9.13 0.52 -1.96
C GLY A 61 -8.10 -0.61 -1.99
N VAL A 62 -6.80 -0.31 -1.88
CA VAL A 62 -5.77 -1.35 -1.74
C VAL A 62 -5.82 -1.94 -0.33
N ASP A 63 -5.94 -3.26 -0.27
CA ASP A 63 -6.03 -4.06 0.96
C ASP A 63 -4.92 -5.14 1.05
N PHE A 64 -4.00 -5.15 0.09
CA PHE A 64 -2.80 -5.99 0.09
C PHE A 64 -1.55 -5.14 -0.15
N ILE A 65 -0.68 -5.03 0.86
CA ILE A 65 0.59 -4.30 0.81
C ILE A 65 1.74 -5.30 0.98
N ASP A 66 2.63 -5.34 0.00
CA ASP A 66 3.82 -6.19 -0.02
C ASP A 66 5.04 -5.39 0.47
N THR A 67 5.66 -5.86 1.55
CA THR A 67 6.84 -5.27 2.17
C THR A 67 7.81 -6.37 2.60
N ALA A 68 9.03 -6.00 2.94
CA ALA A 68 10.03 -6.92 3.46
C ALA A 68 10.98 -6.20 4.42
N SER A 69 11.44 -6.90 5.45
CA SER A 69 12.43 -6.38 6.41
C SER A 69 13.75 -5.95 5.75
N VAL A 70 14.04 -6.47 4.55
CA VAL A 70 15.24 -6.09 3.76
C VAL A 70 15.10 -4.74 3.05
N TYR A 71 13.88 -4.21 2.88
CA TYR A 71 13.66 -2.93 2.20
C TYR A 71 14.10 -1.78 3.07
N GLY A 72 15.20 -1.12 2.66
CA GLY A 72 15.84 -0.06 3.43
C GLY A 72 16.00 -0.45 4.88
N PRO A 73 16.65 -1.59 5.19
CA PRO A 73 16.43 -2.43 6.37
C PRO A 73 15.45 -1.88 7.43
N HIS A 74 14.24 -2.46 7.46
CA HIS A 74 13.11 -2.09 8.32
C HIS A 74 12.41 -0.74 8.04
N VAL A 75 13.02 0.18 7.28
CA VAL A 75 12.43 1.51 7.01
C VAL A 75 11.08 1.41 6.29
N SER A 76 10.93 0.47 5.35
CA SER A 76 9.64 0.26 4.65
C SER A 76 8.52 -0.09 5.64
N GLU A 77 8.79 -0.94 6.62
CA GLU A 77 7.82 -1.36 7.64
C GLU A 77 7.51 -0.24 8.65
N GLU A 78 8.44 0.67 8.90
CA GLU A 78 8.22 1.83 9.77
C GLU A 78 7.39 2.95 9.11
N ILE A 79 7.35 3.01 7.78
CA ILE A 79 6.57 4.01 7.03
C ILE A 79 5.11 3.58 6.86
N ILE A 80 4.86 2.28 6.77
CA ILE A 80 3.54 1.66 6.63
C ILE A 80 2.79 1.73 7.96
#